data_AF-A0A532ANC2-F1
#
_entry.id   AF-A0A532ANC2-F1
#
_cell.length_a   1.000
_cell.length_b   1.000
_cell.length_c   1.000
_cell.angle_alpha   90.00
_cell.angle_beta   90.00
_cell.angle_gamma   90.00
#
_symmetry.space_group_name_H-M   'P 1'
#
loop_
_entity.id
_entity.type
_entity.pdbx_description
1 polymer ?
#
loop_
_entity_poly.entity_id
_entity_poly.type
_entity_poly.pdbx_seq_one_letter_code
_entity_poly.pdbx_strand_id
1 'polypeptide(L)'
;MSHSFRAAASSRRRFSLGGFERRLGVALCVLAFLFASAQTVLAHEFKLGDLEIGHPWSRATPSGAKVAGGYFTVTNTGSAPDRLLSITSDISAKAELHEMGVS
;
A
#
# COMPACT_ATOMS: atom_id res chain seq x y z
N MET A 1 83.57 -9.50 9.52
CA MET A 1 82.64 -9.71 8.39
C MET A 1 81.33 -10.26 8.94
N SER A 2 80.36 -9.39 9.20
CA SER A 2 79.05 -9.75 9.73
C SER A 2 78.00 -8.91 9.01
N HIS A 3 77.38 -9.47 7.98
CA HIS A 3 76.25 -8.84 7.30
C HIS A 3 74.95 -9.39 7.90
N SER A 4 74.35 -8.62 8.80
CA SER A 4 72.99 -8.86 9.27
C SER A 4 72.00 -8.41 8.18
N PHE A 5 71.36 -9.37 7.51
CA PHE A 5 70.28 -9.12 6.55
C PHE A 5 68.97 -8.88 7.30
N ARG A 6 68.44 -7.65 7.23
CA ARG A 6 67.10 -7.31 7.74
C ARG A 6 66.05 -7.66 6.68
N ALA A 7 65.22 -8.66 6.96
CA ALA A 7 64.03 -8.96 6.17
C ALA A 7 62.98 -7.85 6.39
N ALA A 8 62.60 -7.15 5.32
CA ALA A 8 61.51 -6.19 5.34
C ALA A 8 60.16 -6.93 5.34
N ALA A 9 59.42 -6.84 6.44
CA ALA A 9 58.04 -7.31 6.50
C ALA A 9 57.15 -6.39 5.66
N SER A 10 56.65 -6.90 4.54
CA SER A 10 55.72 -6.18 3.67
C SER A 10 54.34 -6.13 4.33
N SER A 11 53.95 -4.95 4.80
CA SER A 11 52.60 -4.65 5.25
C SER A 11 51.64 -4.75 4.06
N ARG A 12 50.93 -5.88 3.93
CA ARG A 12 49.77 -5.98 3.03
C ARG A 12 48.66 -5.11 3.61
N ARG A 13 48.52 -3.89 3.09
CA ARG A 13 47.31 -3.08 3.28
C ARG A 13 46.13 -3.82 2.64
N ARG A 14 45.34 -4.52 3.45
CA ARG A 14 44.00 -4.98 3.08
C ARG A 14 43.16 -3.72 2.83
N PHE A 15 42.95 -3.40 1.55
CA PHE A 15 41.98 -2.38 1.16
C PHE A 15 40.60 -2.84 1.65
N SER A 16 40.02 -2.10 2.59
CA SER A 16 38.76 -2.46 3.24
C SER A 16 37.58 -2.13 2.31
N LEU A 17 37.12 -3.13 1.55
CA LEU A 17 35.88 -3.08 0.78
C LEU A 17 34.62 -3.16 1.67
N GLY A 18 34.76 -3.60 2.92
CA GLY A 18 33.64 -3.91 3.82
C GLY A 18 32.79 -2.71 4.26
N GLY A 19 33.29 -1.47 4.10
CA GLY A 19 32.49 -0.27 4.38
C GLY A 19 31.45 0.02 3.30
N PHE A 20 31.81 -0.20 2.03
CA PHE A 20 30.92 0.02 0.89
C PHE A 20 29.88 -1.10 0.77
N GLU A 21 30.31 -2.35 0.90
CA GLU A 21 29.43 -3.53 0.87
C GLU A 21 28.40 -3.50 2.00
N ARG A 22 28.80 -3.10 3.22
CA ARG A 22 27.87 -2.96 4.34
C ARG A 22 26.85 -1.84 4.13
N ARG A 23 27.26 -0.70 3.55
CA ARG A 23 26.35 0.41 3.22
C ARG A 23 25.38 0.04 2.11
N LEU A 24 25.86 -0.67 1.09
CA LEU A 24 25.03 -1.17 0.00
C LEU A 24 24.02 -2.20 0.50
N GLY A 25 24.46 -3.14 1.35
CA GLY A 25 23.59 -4.13 1.98
C GLY A 25 22.49 -3.49 2.83
N VAL A 26 22.85 -2.51 3.68
CA VAL A 26 21.86 -1.76 4.48
C VAL A 26 20.88 -0.99 3.59
N ALA A 27 21.37 -0.32 2.53
CA ALA A 27 20.51 0.40 1.61
C ALA A 27 19.51 -0.52 0.89
N LEU A 28 19.96 -1.71 0.46
CA LEU A 28 19.09 -2.71 -0.16
C LEU A 28 18.07 -3.29 0.83
N CYS A 29 18.47 -3.55 2.08
CA CYS A 29 17.54 -4.00 3.12
C CYS A 29 16.46 -2.95 3.43
N VAL A 30 16.84 -1.68 3.52
CA VAL A 30 15.89 -0.57 3.72
C VAL A 30 14.94 -0.46 2.53
N LEU A 31 15.45 -0.52 1.30
CA LEU A 31 14.62 -0.47 0.09
C LEU A 31 13.62 -1.64 0.04
N ALA A 32 14.05 -2.85 0.38
CA ALA A 32 13.19 -4.03 0.43
C ALA A 32 12.08 -3.89 1.50
N PHE A 33 12.43 -3.36 2.68
CA PHE A 33 11.46 -3.09 3.74
C PHE A 33 10.41 -2.04 3.32
N LEU A 34 10.85 -0.95 2.68
CA LEU A 34 9.95 0.09 2.19
C LEU A 34 8.99 -0.49 1.13
N PHE A 35 9.50 -1.29 0.19
CA PHE A 35 8.67 -1.91 -0.85
C PHE A 35 7.64 -2.90 -0.28
N ALA A 36 8.03 -3.72 0.71
CA ALA A 36 7.11 -4.66 1.37
C ALA A 36 5.99 -3.95 2.14
N SER A 37 6.28 -2.80 2.76
CA SER A 37 5.29 -2.03 3.54
C SER A 37 4.23 -1.30 2.70
N ALA A 38 4.44 -1.16 1.38
CA ALA A 38 3.55 -0.38 0.50
C ALA A 38 2.29 -1.15 0.03
N GLN A 39 2.13 -2.42 0.39
CA GLN A 39 1.09 -3.28 -0.21
C GLN A 39 -0.32 -3.12 0.38
N THR A 40 -0.48 -2.41 1.50
CA THR A 40 -1.77 -2.33 2.21
C THR A 40 -2.82 -1.46 1.50
N VAL A 41 -2.46 -0.69 0.47
CA VAL A 41 -3.37 0.30 -0.14
C VAL A 41 -4.16 -0.21 -1.37
N LEU A 42 -4.02 -1.49 -1.73
CA LEU A 42 -4.58 -2.06 -2.97
C LEU A 42 -5.89 -2.84 -2.76
N ALA A 43 -6.33 -3.03 -1.51
CA ALA A 43 -7.61 -3.67 -1.23
C ALA A 43 -8.73 -2.62 -1.32
N HIS A 44 -9.35 -2.50 -2.50
CA HIS A 44 -10.57 -1.70 -2.69
C HIS A 44 -11.82 -2.39 -2.10
N GLU A 45 -11.65 -3.30 -1.15
CA GLU A 45 -12.71 -4.09 -0.53
C GLU A 45 -12.69 -3.83 0.99
N PHE A 46 -13.87 -3.59 1.55
CA PHE A 46 -14.05 -3.34 2.97
C PHE A 46 -14.97 -4.41 3.56
N LYS A 47 -14.65 -4.92 4.75
CA LYS A 47 -15.48 -5.93 5.44
C LYS A 47 -16.03 -5.41 6.74
N LEU A 48 -17.30 -5.68 7.00
CA LEU A 48 -18.00 -5.40 8.25
C LEU A 48 -18.84 -6.61 8.64
N GLY A 49 -18.32 -7.46 9.53
CA GLY A 49 -18.94 -8.75 9.82
C GLY A 49 -19.05 -9.60 8.55
N ASP A 50 -20.27 -10.04 8.24
CA ASP A 50 -20.58 -10.85 7.04
C ASP A 50 -20.87 -10.00 5.78
N LEU A 51 -20.74 -8.68 5.86
CA LEU A 51 -20.90 -7.78 4.72
C LEU A 51 -19.56 -7.47 4.07
N GLU A 52 -19.52 -7.63 2.75
CA GLU A 52 -18.39 -7.25 1.89
C GLU A 52 -18.79 -6.07 1.01
N ILE A 53 -18.06 -4.97 1.10
CA ILE A 53 -18.27 -3.75 0.30
C ILE A 53 -17.17 -3.71 -0.75
N GLY A 54 -17.56 -3.98 -1.99
CA GLY A 54 -16.65 -4.14 -3.11
C GLY A 54 -16.50 -2.88 -3.96
N HIS A 55 -15.24 -2.52 -4.18
CA HIS A 55 -14.76 -1.59 -5.20
C HIS A 55 -15.54 -0.26 -5.29
N PRO A 56 -15.66 0.55 -4.22
CA PRO A 56 -16.33 1.85 -4.31
C PRO A 56 -15.62 2.79 -5.29
N TRP A 57 -16.39 3.42 -6.18
CA TRP A 57 -15.87 4.34 -7.18
C TRP A 57 -16.90 5.40 -7.57
N SER A 58 -16.43 6.46 -8.21
CA SER A 58 -17.25 7.52 -8.78
C SER A 58 -16.65 7.96 -10.11
N ARG A 59 -17.49 8.45 -11.02
CA ARG A 59 -17.00 9.14 -12.23
C ARG A 59 -16.66 10.58 -11.88
N ALA A 60 -15.65 11.13 -12.54
CA ALA A 60 -15.38 12.56 -12.48
C ALA A 60 -16.64 13.34 -12.84
N THR A 61 -17.04 14.25 -11.94
CA THR A 61 -18.24 15.07 -12.14
C THR A 61 -17.94 16.13 -13.20
N PRO A 62 -18.73 16.23 -14.29
CA PRO A 62 -18.52 17.25 -15.31
C PRO A 62 -18.55 18.66 -14.71
N SER A 63 -17.77 19.58 -15.30
CA SER A 63 -17.77 20.97 -14.86
C SER A 63 -19.18 21.56 -14.91
N GLY A 64 -19.61 22.19 -13.82
CA GLY A 64 -20.94 22.79 -13.67
C GLY A 64 -22.05 21.82 -13.23
N ALA A 65 -21.82 20.50 -13.22
CA ALA A 65 -22.79 19.56 -12.67
C ALA A 65 -22.78 19.61 -11.13
N LYS A 66 -23.97 19.58 -10.52
CA LYS A 66 -24.16 19.67 -9.06
C LYS A 66 -24.33 18.31 -8.37
N VAL A 67 -24.43 17.23 -9.14
CA VAL A 67 -24.70 15.88 -8.64
C VAL A 67 -23.63 14.95 -9.17
N ALA A 68 -23.01 14.20 -8.26
CA ALA A 68 -22.05 13.14 -8.55
C ALA A 68 -22.70 11.77 -8.34
N GLY A 69 -22.34 10.80 -9.19
CA GLY A 69 -22.76 9.40 -9.01
C GLY A 69 -21.66 8.59 -8.31
N GLY A 70 -22.00 7.90 -7.24
CA GLY A 70 -21.16 6.90 -6.58
C GLY A 70 -21.69 5.50 -6.81
N TYR A 71 -20.78 4.53 -6.97
CA TYR A 71 -21.10 3.14 -7.25
C TYR A 71 -20.25 2.24 -6.36
N PHE A 72 -20.84 1.17 -5.85
CA PHE A 72 -20.18 0.12 -5.07
C PHE A 72 -21.07 -1.12 -5.09
N THR A 73 -20.49 -2.25 -4.70
CA THR A 73 -21.25 -3.49 -4.49
C THR A 73 -21.31 -3.78 -2.99
N VAL A 74 -22.45 -4.27 -2.50
CA VAL A 74 -22.56 -4.86 -1.17
C VAL A 74 -22.98 -6.31 -1.32
N THR A 75 -22.16 -7.23 -0.80
CA THR A 75 -22.47 -8.66 -0.74
C THR A 75 -22.72 -9.02 0.72
N ASN A 76 -23.91 -9.55 1.02
CA ASN A 76 -24.20 -10.15 2.32
C ASN A 76 -23.92 -11.65 2.25
N THR A 77 -22.92 -12.12 3.01
CA THR A 77 -22.54 -13.54 3.10
C THR A 77 -23.14 -14.25 4.32
N GLY A 78 -23.91 -13.53 5.13
CA GLY A 78 -24.57 -14.02 6.32
C GLY A 78 -25.88 -14.75 6.03
N SER A 79 -26.45 -15.35 7.08
CA SER A 79 -27.71 -16.11 7.00
C SER A 79 -28.97 -15.27 7.22
N ALA A 80 -28.81 -14.02 7.69
CA ALA A 80 -29.90 -13.10 7.93
C ALA A 80 -29.94 -11.99 6.86
N PRO A 81 -31.13 -11.54 6.45
CA PRO A 81 -31.25 -10.42 5.51
C PRO A 81 -30.74 -9.12 6.14
N ASP A 82 -30.18 -8.25 5.31
CA ASP A 82 -29.71 -6.92 5.71
C ASP A 82 -30.23 -5.87 4.72
N ARG A 83 -30.20 -4.60 5.14
CA ARG A 83 -30.69 -3.47 4.34
C ARG A 83 -29.76 -2.27 4.51
N LEU A 84 -29.27 -1.76 3.39
CA LEU A 84 -28.58 -0.48 3.35
C LEU A 84 -29.57 0.67 3.55
N LEU A 85 -29.48 1.35 4.69
CA LEU A 85 -30.44 2.40 5.08
C LEU A 85 -30.00 3.81 4.67
N SER A 86 -28.70 4.07 4.64
CA SER A 86 -28.18 5.42 4.38
C SER A 86 -26.74 5.37 3.86
N ILE A 87 -26.34 6.46 3.19
CA ILE A 87 -24.97 6.74 2.78
C ILE A 87 -24.65 8.19 3.15
N THR A 88 -23.38 8.48 3.45
CA THR A 88 -22.89 9.84 3.73
C THR A 88 -21.60 10.08 2.96
N SER A 89 -21.25 11.35 2.73
CA SER A 89 -20.06 11.71 1.97
C SER A 89 -19.56 13.09 2.38
N ASP A 90 -18.25 13.24 2.55
CA ASP A 90 -17.63 14.52 2.92
C ASP A 90 -17.65 15.57 1.80
N ILE A 91 -17.86 15.14 0.55
CA ILE A 91 -17.84 16.01 -0.63
C ILE A 91 -19.23 16.56 -1.01
N SER A 92 -20.28 16.18 -0.27
CA SER A 92 -21.66 16.63 -0.52
C SER A 92 -22.44 16.82 0.78
N ALA A 93 -23.32 17.82 0.83
CA ALA A 93 -24.20 18.03 1.97
C ALA A 93 -25.31 16.94 2.08
N LYS A 94 -25.60 16.22 0.99
CA LYS A 94 -26.63 15.18 0.94
C LYS A 94 -26.18 14.02 0.04
N ALA A 95 -26.59 12.81 0.41
CA ALA A 95 -26.49 11.63 -0.43
C ALA A 95 -27.85 10.92 -0.49
N GLU A 96 -28.16 10.33 -1.64
CA GLU A 96 -29.44 9.66 -1.93
C GLU A 96 -29.16 8.27 -2.50
N LEU A 97 -29.96 7.28 -2.10
CA LEU A 97 -29.89 5.92 -2.64
C LEU A 97 -30.91 5.74 -3.75
N HIS A 98 -30.47 5.24 -4.90
CA HIS A 98 -31.35 4.90 -6.01
C HIS A 98 -31.45 3.37 -6.10
N GLU A 99 -32.62 2.81 -5.79
CA GLU A 99 -32.90 1.39 -5.91
C GLU A 99 -33.51 1.08 -7.28
N MET A 100 -32.90 0.16 -8.03
CA MET A 100 -33.49 -0.40 -9.25
C MET A 100 -33.40 -1.92 -9.15
N GLY A 101 -34.55 -2.57 -9.02
CA GLY A 101 -34.67 -4.01 -8.95
C GLY A 101 -35.88 -4.47 -9.75
N VAL A 102 -35.77 -5.64 -10.35
CA VAL A 102 -36.91 -6.36 -10.90
C VAL A 102 -37.32 -7.37 -9.83
N SER A 103 -38.52 -7.19 -9.28
CA SER A 103 -39.16 -8.14 -8.35
C SER A 103 -39.64 -9.39 -9.07
#